data_AF-A0A1R1B1D6-F1
#
_entry.id   AF-A0A1R1B1D6-F1
#
_cell.length_a   1.000
_cell.length_b   1.000
_cell.length_c   1.000
_cell.angle_alpha   90.00
_cell.angle_beta   90.00
_cell.angle_gamma   90.00
#
_symmetry.space_group_name_H-M   'P 1'
#
loop_
_entity.id
_entity.type
_entity.pdbx_description
1 polymer ?
#
loop_
_entity_poly.entity_id
_entity_poly.type
_entity_poly.pdbx_seq_one_letter_code
_entity_poly.pdbx_strand_id
1 'polypeptide(L)'
;MKYLKDVQEPGMGTWYFEIDNNGTAYRQIVVNENGSCITSNRKHDSYHFMLAEHPLDPEEPYYTEISQAEFEELWMEQLEADMEVWHRTQRLFPVGAKVEGFIEAFFPQGTLINLLEPGAVGLTDTSALKSRAPAEWMYPRYWVIAEVSGYDEVNQWVLLADAEIPGSQFNEGELGE
;
A
#
# COMPACT_ATOMS: atom_id res chain seq x y z
N MET A 1 -9.54 15.77 1.31
CA MET A 1 -9.35 14.68 2.28
C MET A 1 -9.75 15.18 3.65
N LYS A 2 -10.22 14.28 4.51
CA LYS A 2 -10.35 14.47 5.96
C LYS A 2 -9.36 13.54 6.67
N TYR A 3 -8.96 13.90 7.88
CA TYR A 3 -8.03 13.12 8.68
C TYR A 3 -8.68 12.78 10.01
N LEU A 4 -8.80 11.49 10.30
CA LEU A 4 -9.51 11.00 11.48
C LEU A 4 -8.55 10.27 12.41
N LYS A 5 -8.82 10.38 13.69
CA LYS A 5 -8.18 9.63 14.76
C LYS A 5 -9.24 8.88 15.55
N ASP A 6 -8.97 7.63 15.85
CA ASP A 6 -9.80 6.77 16.69
C ASP A 6 -8.95 6.20 17.83
N VAL A 7 -9.31 6.58 19.05
CA VAL A 7 -8.66 6.08 20.27
C VAL A 7 -9.51 4.93 20.80
N GLN A 8 -9.07 3.72 20.48
CA GLN A 8 -9.74 2.50 20.88
C GLN A 8 -9.51 2.19 22.38
N GLU A 9 -10.23 1.20 22.89
CA GLU A 9 -10.06 0.74 24.27
C GLU A 9 -8.60 0.33 24.58
N PRO A 10 -8.18 0.41 25.86
CA PRO A 10 -6.84 -0.04 26.26
C PRO A 10 -6.54 -1.45 25.73
N GLY A 11 -5.41 -1.58 25.05
CA GLY A 11 -4.93 -2.79 24.39
C GLY A 11 -5.09 -2.82 22.86
N MET A 12 -5.87 -1.90 22.27
CA MET A 12 -6.25 -1.93 20.84
C MET A 12 -5.48 -0.93 19.95
N GLY A 13 -4.66 -0.06 20.56
CA GLY A 13 -3.89 0.96 19.86
C GLY A 13 -4.72 2.18 19.44
N THR A 14 -4.07 3.14 18.76
CA THR A 14 -4.72 4.32 18.18
C THR A 14 -4.65 4.24 16.67
N TRP A 15 -5.79 4.45 16.03
CA TRP A 15 -5.92 4.35 14.58
C TRP A 15 -6.02 5.75 13.98
N TYR A 16 -5.37 5.94 12.84
CA TYR A 16 -5.37 7.20 12.10
C TYR A 16 -5.71 6.91 10.65
N PHE A 17 -6.54 7.75 10.04
CA PHE A 17 -7.03 7.56 8.68
C PHE A 17 -6.93 8.86 7.88
N GLU A 18 -6.47 8.77 6.64
CA GLU A 18 -6.72 9.76 5.59
C GLU A 18 -7.86 9.25 4.71
N ILE A 19 -8.98 9.98 4.67
CA ILE A 19 -10.15 9.59 3.89
C ILE A 19 -10.55 10.65 2.85
N ASP A 20 -11.22 10.22 1.78
CA ASP A 20 -11.90 11.12 0.87
C ASP A 20 -13.28 11.57 1.40
N ASN A 21 -14.01 12.34 0.60
CA ASN A 21 -15.33 12.85 0.96
C ASN A 21 -16.41 11.75 1.04
N ASN A 22 -16.13 10.55 0.53
CA ASN A 22 -17.02 9.41 0.57
C ASN A 22 -16.67 8.45 1.72
N GLY A 23 -15.66 8.76 2.54
CA GLY A 23 -15.19 7.88 3.62
C GLY A 23 -14.17 6.84 3.19
N THR A 24 -13.73 6.83 1.93
CA THR A 24 -12.75 5.84 1.44
C THR A 24 -11.38 6.17 2.01
N ALA A 25 -10.76 5.22 2.72
CA ALA A 25 -9.43 5.38 3.28
C ALA A 25 -8.33 5.23 2.22
N TYR A 26 -7.40 6.18 2.16
CA TYR A 26 -6.23 6.16 1.28
C TYR A 26 -4.97 5.79 2.06
N ARG A 27 -4.81 6.32 3.28
CA ARG A 27 -3.71 5.97 4.18
C ARG A 27 -4.25 5.64 5.56
N GLN A 28 -3.60 4.69 6.23
CA GLN A 28 -3.93 4.29 7.58
C GLN A 28 -2.67 4.03 8.40
N ILE A 29 -2.70 4.44 9.67
CA ILE A 29 -1.66 4.17 10.67
C ILE A 29 -2.34 3.54 11.88
N VAL A 30 -1.76 2.46 12.41
CA VAL A 30 -2.13 1.90 13.71
C VAL A 30 -0.92 1.99 14.62
N VAL A 31 -1.04 2.79 15.69
CA VAL A 31 -0.01 2.93 16.73
C VAL A 31 -0.41 2.07 17.91
N ASN A 32 0.31 0.98 18.13
CA ASN A 32 0.07 0.06 19.24
C ASN A 32 0.59 0.65 20.56
N GLU A 33 0.09 0.15 21.70
CA GLU A 33 0.50 0.64 23.03
C GLU A 33 1.98 0.44 23.34
N ASN A 34 2.61 -0.56 22.72
CA ASN A 34 4.05 -0.81 22.83
C ASN A 34 4.90 0.13 21.95
N GLY A 35 4.27 1.08 21.25
CA GLY A 35 4.92 2.03 20.34
C GLY A 35 5.18 1.50 18.93
N SER A 36 4.92 0.22 18.65
CA SER A 36 5.01 -0.30 17.28
C SER A 36 3.93 0.30 16.41
N CYS A 37 4.28 0.57 15.14
CA CYS A 37 3.37 1.17 14.18
C CYS A 37 3.17 0.24 12.99
N ILE A 38 1.94 0.22 12.48
CA ILE A 38 1.58 -0.47 11.23
C ILE A 38 1.04 0.59 10.28
N THR A 39 1.59 0.67 9.07
CA THR A 39 1.17 1.62 8.04
C THR A 39 0.64 0.91 6.81
N SER A 40 -0.35 1.52 6.16
CA SER A 40 -1.01 0.93 4.99
C SER A 40 -0.13 0.85 3.74
N ASN A 41 1.02 1.51 3.69
CA ASN A 41 1.88 1.53 2.50
C ASN A 41 2.81 0.32 2.36
N ARG A 42 2.88 -0.54 3.37
CA ARG A 42 3.79 -1.69 3.36
C ARG A 42 3.12 -2.91 3.94
N LYS A 43 3.62 -4.06 3.54
CA LYS A 43 3.18 -5.35 4.06
C LYS A 43 3.72 -5.53 5.48
N HIS A 44 2.83 -5.74 6.44
CA HIS A 44 3.16 -6.16 7.78
C HIS A 44 3.20 -7.69 7.86
N ASP A 45 4.21 -8.26 8.52
CA ASP A 45 4.43 -9.72 8.56
C ASP A 45 3.23 -10.51 9.10
N SER A 46 2.54 -9.97 10.11
CA SER A 46 1.40 -10.66 10.75
C SER A 46 0.03 -10.27 10.21
N TYR A 47 -0.08 -9.09 9.58
CA TYR A 47 -1.39 -8.49 9.24
C TYR A 47 -1.52 -8.15 7.77
N HIS A 48 -0.50 -8.47 6.95
CA HIS A 48 -0.45 -8.12 5.54
C HIS A 48 -0.59 -6.59 5.36
N PHE A 49 -1.39 -6.10 4.42
CA PHE A 49 -1.72 -4.69 4.27
C PHE A 49 -2.91 -4.32 5.16
N MET A 50 -2.79 -3.21 5.88
CA MET A 50 -3.83 -2.68 6.77
C MET A 50 -4.43 -1.41 6.18
N LEU A 51 -5.60 -1.51 5.55
CA LEU A 51 -6.40 -0.39 5.07
C LEU A 51 -7.89 -0.71 5.26
N ALA A 52 -8.68 0.25 5.73
CA ALA A 52 -10.11 0.08 5.89
C ALA A 52 -10.80 -0.32 4.57
N GLU A 53 -11.49 -1.47 4.56
CA GLU A 53 -12.18 -1.99 3.37
C GLU A 53 -13.54 -1.31 3.11
N HIS A 54 -14.11 -0.68 4.14
CA HIS A 54 -15.41 -0.03 4.07
C HIS A 54 -15.29 1.47 4.31
N PRO A 55 -16.13 2.28 3.64
CA PRO A 55 -16.18 3.71 3.89
C PRO A 55 -16.40 4.03 5.37
N LEU A 56 -15.59 4.95 5.89
CA LEU A 56 -15.68 5.47 7.25
C LEU A 56 -16.64 6.67 7.28
N ASP A 57 -17.56 6.70 8.23
CA ASP A 57 -18.40 7.87 8.48
C ASP A 57 -17.67 8.81 9.46
N PRO A 58 -17.18 9.98 9.01
CA PRO A 58 -16.45 10.92 9.86
C PRO A 58 -17.33 11.55 10.95
N GLU A 59 -18.66 11.43 10.87
CA GLU A 59 -19.59 11.99 11.86
C GLU A 59 -19.84 11.04 13.04
N GLU A 60 -19.28 9.82 13.00
CA GLU A 60 -19.36 8.88 14.11
C GLU A 60 -18.64 9.42 15.35
N PRO A 61 -19.24 9.29 16.56
CA PRO A 61 -18.81 10.03 17.75
C PRO A 61 -17.47 9.56 18.35
N TYR A 62 -16.96 8.41 17.92
CA TYR A 62 -15.68 7.87 18.35
C TYR A 62 -14.50 8.39 17.51
N TYR A 63 -14.77 9.00 16.34
CA TYR A 63 -13.73 9.69 15.59
C TYR A 63 -13.49 11.11 16.11
N THR A 64 -12.22 11.48 16.16
CA THR A 64 -11.78 12.85 16.33
C THR A 64 -11.12 13.30 15.03
N GLU A 65 -11.63 14.36 14.40
CA GLU A 65 -10.95 14.97 13.26
C GLU A 65 -9.64 15.62 13.72
N ILE A 66 -8.55 15.32 13.03
CA ILE A 66 -7.23 15.88 13.26
C ILE A 66 -6.80 16.71 12.06
N SER A 67 -5.76 17.51 12.23
CA SER A 67 -5.18 18.24 11.10
C SER A 67 -4.40 17.30 10.17
N GLN A 68 -4.29 17.68 8.91
CA GLN A 68 -3.39 17.00 7.97
C GLN A 68 -1.95 16.96 8.50
N ALA A 69 -1.47 18.07 9.08
CA ALA A 69 -0.10 18.16 9.58
C ALA A 69 0.21 17.12 10.66
N GLU A 70 -0.73 16.89 11.60
CA GLU A 70 -0.58 15.86 12.64
C GLU A 70 -0.52 14.44 12.05
N PHE A 71 -1.32 14.16 11.01
CA PHE A 71 -1.26 12.87 10.33
C PHE A 71 0.07 12.69 9.58
N GLU A 72 0.50 13.71 8.84
CA GLU A 72 1.74 13.66 8.05
C GLU A 72 2.99 13.54 8.92
N GLU A 73 3.01 14.15 10.11
CA GLU A 73 4.11 14.00 11.07
C GLU A 73 4.30 12.52 11.45
N LEU A 74 3.23 11.85 11.86
CA LEU A 74 3.24 10.42 12.16
C LEU A 74 3.63 9.58 10.94
N TRP A 75 3.10 9.92 9.77
CA TRP A 75 3.38 9.19 8.53
C TRP A 75 4.87 9.29 8.15
N MET A 76 5.44 10.50 8.15
CA MET A 76 6.83 10.76 7.78
C MET A 76 7.81 10.07 8.75
N GLU A 77 7.53 10.05 10.05
CA GLU A 77 8.35 9.29 11.02
C GLU A 77 8.49 7.81 10.63
N GLN A 78 7.42 7.19 10.10
CA GLN A 78 7.46 5.80 9.65
C GLN A 78 8.16 5.61 8.30
N LEU A 79 8.19 6.64 7.44
CA LEU A 79 8.95 6.61 6.19
C LEU A 79 10.44 6.77 6.45
N GLU A 80 10.82 7.65 7.39
CA GLU A 80 12.21 7.93 7.75
C GLU A 80 12.95 6.68 8.23
N ALA A 81 12.27 5.83 9.02
CA ALA A 81 12.82 4.56 9.50
C ALA A 81 13.28 3.62 8.38
N ASP A 82 12.65 3.70 7.19
CA ASP A 82 12.91 2.80 6.05
C ASP A 82 13.59 3.51 4.87
N MET A 83 14.12 4.73 5.06
CA MET A 83 14.72 5.51 3.97
C MET A 83 15.91 4.83 3.28
N GLU A 84 16.72 4.08 4.03
CA GLU A 84 17.84 3.32 3.44
C GLU A 84 17.33 2.22 2.50
N VAL A 85 16.29 1.49 2.92
CA VAL A 85 15.63 0.47 2.12
C VAL A 85 14.99 1.12 0.89
N TRP A 86 14.33 2.26 1.07
CA TRP A 86 13.71 2.99 -0.03
C TRP A 86 14.73 3.43 -1.09
N HIS A 87 15.85 4.03 -0.69
CA HIS A 87 16.92 4.38 -1.63
C HIS A 87 17.53 3.16 -2.32
N ARG A 88 17.59 2.01 -1.65
CA ARG A 88 18.00 0.75 -2.27
C ARG A 88 16.98 0.29 -3.31
N THR A 89 15.69 0.35 -3.00
CA THR A 89 14.59 0.05 -3.91
C THR A 89 14.68 0.89 -5.18
N GLN A 90 14.87 2.21 -5.06
CA GLN A 90 15.03 3.11 -6.22
C GLN A 90 16.23 2.74 -7.11
N ARG A 91 17.34 2.27 -6.51
CA ARG A 91 18.51 1.80 -7.28
C ARG A 91 18.27 0.46 -7.99
N LEU A 92 17.49 -0.43 -7.38
CA LEU A 92 17.16 -1.75 -7.95
C LEU A 92 16.09 -1.64 -9.05
N PHE A 93 15.18 -0.67 -8.94
CA PHE A 93 14.09 -0.43 -9.88
C PHE A 93 14.21 0.97 -10.49
N PRO A 94 15.22 1.24 -11.34
CA PRO A 94 15.35 2.53 -12.01
C PRO A 94 14.22 2.74 -13.03
N VAL A 95 13.83 4.00 -13.26
CA VAL A 95 12.86 4.37 -14.30
C VAL A 95 13.28 3.80 -15.66
N GLY A 96 12.33 3.19 -16.37
CA GLY A 96 12.51 2.45 -17.63
C GLY A 96 12.91 0.99 -17.46
N ALA A 97 13.15 0.50 -16.24
CA ALA A 97 13.39 -0.92 -16.01
C ALA A 97 12.12 -1.74 -16.19
N LYS A 98 12.24 -2.90 -16.84
CA LYS A 98 11.21 -3.93 -16.82
C LYS A 98 11.29 -4.73 -15.54
N VAL A 99 10.14 -4.93 -14.92
CA VAL A 99 10.02 -5.64 -13.64
C VAL A 99 8.94 -6.70 -13.73
N GLU A 100 9.11 -7.73 -12.91
CA GLU A 100 8.14 -8.79 -12.70
C GLU A 100 7.74 -8.81 -11.23
N GLY A 101 6.47 -9.07 -10.98
CA GLY A 101 5.92 -9.15 -9.65
C GLY A 101 4.55 -9.80 -9.70
N PHE A 102 3.81 -9.79 -8.61
CA PHE A 102 2.44 -10.33 -8.61
C PHE A 102 1.47 -9.39 -7.92
N ILE A 103 0.19 -9.48 -8.28
CA ILE A 103 -0.87 -8.71 -7.63
C ILE A 103 -0.89 -9.06 -6.14
N GLU A 104 -0.65 -8.07 -5.30
CA GLU A 104 -0.63 -8.24 -3.84
C GLU A 104 -1.98 -7.83 -3.24
N ALA A 105 -2.51 -6.67 -3.64
CA ALA A 105 -3.76 -6.13 -3.13
C ALA A 105 -4.37 -5.09 -4.09
N PHE A 106 -5.64 -4.77 -3.89
CA PHE A 106 -6.33 -3.68 -4.59
C PHE A 106 -6.59 -2.53 -3.62
N PHE A 107 -6.02 -1.38 -3.91
CA PHE A 107 -6.13 -0.17 -3.12
C PHE A 107 -6.91 0.91 -3.89
N PRO A 108 -7.45 1.94 -3.21
CA PRO A 108 -8.07 3.08 -3.86
C PRO A 108 -7.13 3.81 -4.83
N GLN A 109 -5.83 3.84 -4.54
CA GLN A 109 -4.80 4.43 -5.39
C GLN A 109 -4.50 3.60 -6.66
N GLY A 110 -4.78 2.30 -6.65
CA GLY A 110 -4.40 1.40 -7.73
C GLY A 110 -4.21 -0.05 -7.26
N THR A 111 -3.67 -0.87 -8.15
CA THR A 111 -3.34 -2.26 -7.85
C THR A 111 -1.91 -2.32 -7.33
N LEU A 112 -1.74 -2.84 -6.11
CA LEU A 112 -0.44 -3.06 -5.51
C LEU A 112 0.19 -4.32 -6.07
N ILE A 113 1.44 -4.20 -6.51
CA ILE A 113 2.26 -5.28 -7.06
C ILE A 113 3.40 -5.55 -6.10
N ASN A 114 3.60 -6.80 -5.72
CA ASN A 114 4.79 -7.22 -4.98
C ASN A 114 5.94 -7.44 -5.96
N LEU A 115 7.00 -6.65 -5.86
CA LEU A 115 8.16 -6.69 -6.75
C LEU A 115 9.23 -7.70 -6.31
N LEU A 116 8.84 -8.73 -5.54
CA LEU A 116 9.75 -9.74 -4.97
C LEU A 116 10.89 -9.03 -4.22
N GLU A 117 12.12 -9.56 -4.19
CA GLU A 117 13.23 -8.95 -3.46
C GLU A 117 13.53 -7.50 -3.92
N PRO A 118 13.58 -6.51 -3.00
CA PRO A 118 13.72 -6.59 -1.54
C PRO A 118 12.40 -6.53 -0.75
N GLY A 119 11.27 -6.90 -1.35
CA GLY A 119 9.91 -6.78 -0.82
C GLY A 119 9.24 -5.46 -1.21
N ALA A 120 9.69 -4.81 -2.29
CA ALA A 120 9.18 -3.50 -2.69
C ALA A 120 7.75 -3.57 -3.23
N VAL A 121 6.99 -2.49 -3.00
CA VAL A 121 5.61 -2.37 -3.48
C VAL A 121 5.59 -1.50 -4.73
N GLY A 122 5.11 -2.07 -5.81
CA GLY A 122 4.75 -1.39 -7.04
C GLY A 122 3.28 -0.95 -7.03
N LEU A 123 2.97 0.12 -7.75
CA LEU A 123 1.62 0.62 -7.95
C LEU A 123 1.34 0.76 -9.45
N THR A 124 0.26 0.16 -9.93
CA THR A 124 -0.26 0.36 -11.29
C THR A 124 -1.72 0.79 -11.27
N ASP A 125 -2.17 1.51 -12.30
CA ASP A 125 -3.58 1.87 -12.45
C ASP A 125 -4.46 0.62 -12.63
N THR A 126 -5.43 0.46 -11.73
CA THR A 126 -6.34 -0.70 -11.71
C THR A 126 -7.23 -0.78 -12.94
N SER A 127 -7.72 0.36 -13.44
CA SER A 127 -8.61 0.41 -14.60
C SER A 127 -7.88 0.05 -15.89
N ALA A 128 -6.65 0.56 -16.07
CA ALA A 128 -5.78 0.24 -17.18
C ALA A 128 -5.43 -1.26 -17.18
N LEU A 129 -5.05 -1.82 -16.03
CA LEU A 129 -4.76 -3.25 -15.91
C LEU A 129 -5.99 -4.12 -16.25
N LYS A 130 -7.16 -3.77 -15.69
CA LYS A 130 -8.44 -4.44 -15.99
C LYS A 130 -8.83 -4.39 -17.46
N SER A 131 -8.49 -3.30 -18.17
CA SER A 131 -8.82 -3.17 -19.59
C SER A 131 -7.99 -4.09 -20.50
N ARG A 132 -6.83 -4.55 -20.02
CA ARG A 132 -5.85 -5.37 -20.77
C ARG A 132 -5.84 -6.83 -20.32
N ALA A 133 -6.53 -7.18 -19.24
CA ALA A 133 -6.55 -8.52 -18.67
C ALA A 133 -7.99 -9.11 -18.56
N PRO A 134 -8.16 -10.43 -18.74
CA PRO A 134 -9.36 -11.14 -18.34
C PRO A 134 -9.71 -10.88 -16.86
N ALA A 135 -11.00 -10.72 -16.57
CA ALA A 135 -11.48 -10.45 -15.20
C ALA A 135 -11.09 -11.57 -14.20
N GLU A 136 -11.00 -12.81 -14.68
CA GLU A 136 -10.56 -13.97 -13.90
C GLU A 136 -9.09 -13.91 -13.44
N TRP A 137 -8.27 -13.06 -14.06
CA TRP A 137 -6.86 -12.87 -13.69
C TRP A 137 -6.65 -11.68 -12.75
N MET A 138 -7.70 -10.88 -12.49
CA MET A 138 -7.67 -9.74 -11.59
C MET A 138 -7.84 -10.18 -10.13
N TYR A 139 -6.94 -11.03 -9.66
CA TYR A 139 -6.94 -11.56 -8.29
C TYR A 139 -5.51 -11.57 -7.73
N PRO A 140 -5.32 -11.49 -6.40
CA PRO A 140 -4.00 -11.63 -5.82
C PRO A 140 -3.26 -12.89 -6.30
N ARG A 141 -1.93 -12.82 -6.32
CA ARG A 141 -0.98 -13.83 -6.80
C ARG A 141 -0.87 -13.98 -8.32
N TYR A 142 -1.67 -13.32 -9.15
CA TYR A 142 -1.38 -13.33 -10.59
C TYR A 142 -0.12 -12.51 -10.90
N TRP A 143 0.75 -13.06 -11.74
CA TRP A 143 1.96 -12.37 -12.20
C TRP A 143 1.61 -11.11 -12.98
N VAL A 144 2.49 -10.12 -12.89
CA VAL A 144 2.43 -8.85 -13.59
C VAL A 144 3.82 -8.54 -14.12
N ILE A 145 3.90 -8.19 -15.39
CA ILE A 145 5.09 -7.62 -16.02
C ILE A 145 4.78 -6.16 -16.29
N ALA A 146 5.69 -5.25 -15.93
CA ALA A 146 5.49 -3.82 -16.11
C ALA A 146 6.82 -3.08 -16.32
N GLU A 147 6.73 -1.78 -16.61
CA GLU A 147 7.88 -0.87 -16.68
C GLU A 147 7.82 0.16 -15.55
N VAL A 148 8.95 0.43 -14.90
CA VAL A 148 9.05 1.47 -13.87
C VAL A 148 8.90 2.85 -14.53
N SER A 149 7.89 3.61 -14.13
CA SER A 149 7.59 4.94 -14.66
C SER A 149 7.99 6.08 -13.73
N GLY A 150 8.20 5.80 -12.44
CA GLY A 150 8.54 6.80 -11.44
C GLY A 150 8.40 6.25 -10.02
N TYR A 151 8.27 7.16 -9.06
CA TYR A 151 8.16 6.83 -7.65
C TYR A 151 7.10 7.71 -6.97
N ASP A 152 6.32 7.10 -6.09
CA ASP A 152 5.47 7.79 -5.14
C ASP A 152 6.26 7.98 -3.85
N GLU A 153 6.86 9.16 -3.68
CA GLU A 153 7.65 9.49 -2.50
C GLU A 153 6.78 9.63 -1.24
N VAL A 154 5.47 9.82 -1.38
CA VAL A 154 4.55 9.94 -0.24
C VAL A 154 4.29 8.55 0.37
N ASN A 155 4.18 7.50 -0.45
CA ASN A 155 3.92 6.14 0.03
C ASN A 155 5.15 5.21 -0.05
N GLN A 156 6.26 5.66 -0.64
CA GLN A 156 7.42 4.83 -0.98
C GLN A 156 7.04 3.65 -1.89
N TRP A 157 6.22 3.92 -2.91
CA TRP A 157 5.81 2.94 -3.92
C TRP A 157 6.51 3.19 -5.27
N VAL A 158 6.84 2.11 -5.97
CA VAL A 158 7.39 2.17 -7.33
C VAL A 158 6.22 2.31 -8.31
N LEU A 159 6.17 3.39 -9.07
CA LEU A 159 5.09 3.60 -10.05
C LEU A 159 5.36 2.75 -11.29
N LEU A 160 4.37 1.98 -11.70
CA LEU A 160 4.46 1.05 -12.83
C LEU A 160 3.54 1.50 -13.97
N ALA A 161 4.05 1.43 -15.18
CA ALA A 161 3.33 1.66 -16.43
C ALA A 161 3.36 0.40 -17.29
N ASP A 162 2.46 0.35 -18.28
CA ASP A 162 2.35 -0.76 -19.23
C ASP A 162 2.30 -2.14 -18.58
N ALA A 163 1.59 -2.23 -17.45
CA ALA A 163 1.39 -3.46 -16.72
C ALA A 163 0.49 -4.44 -17.48
N GLU A 164 0.92 -5.71 -17.53
CA GLU A 164 0.23 -6.81 -18.22
C GLU A 164 0.25 -8.07 -17.35
N ILE A 165 -0.83 -8.87 -17.41
CA ILE A 165 -0.94 -10.15 -16.70
C ILE A 165 -0.76 -11.28 -17.72
N PRO A 166 0.34 -12.06 -17.68
CA PRO A 166 0.59 -13.13 -18.65
C PRO A 166 -0.29 -14.38 -18.46
N GLY A 167 -1.13 -14.40 -17.42
CA GLY A 167 -2.08 -15.49 -17.14
C GLY A 167 -1.54 -16.62 -16.25
N SER A 168 -0.35 -16.45 -15.66
CA SER A 168 0.20 -17.36 -14.66
C SER A 168 0.01 -16.81 -13.24
N GLN A 169 -0.16 -17.72 -12.27
CA GLN A 169 -0.17 -17.38 -10.85
C GLN A 169 1.17 -17.71 -10.20
N PHE A 170 1.58 -16.88 -9.25
CA PHE A 170 2.68 -17.12 -8.34
C PHE A 170 2.34 -18.28 -7.40
N ASN A 171 3.22 -19.27 -7.35
CA ASN A 171 3.12 -20.40 -6.43
C ASN A 171 4.29 -20.34 -5.44
N GLU A 172 4.00 -20.33 -4.13
CA GLU A 172 5.01 -20.21 -3.07
C GLU A 172 6.07 -21.34 -3.13
N GLY A 173 5.75 -22.49 -3.74
CA GLY A 173 6.71 -23.58 -3.98
C GLY A 173 7.79 -23.30 -5.04
N GLU A 174 7.76 -22.15 -5.72
CA GLU A 174 8.79 -21.74 -6.69
C GLU A 174 9.91 -20.89 -6.06
N LEU A 175 9.70 -20.40 -4.84
CA LEU A 175 10.76 -19.87 -3.98
C LEU A 175 11.40 -21.09 -3.26
N GLY A 176 12.36 -21.73 -3.91
CA GLY A 176 13.03 -22.91 -3.38
C GLY A 176 13.53 -22.73 -1.93
N GLU A 177 13.53 -23.83 -1.17
CA GLU A 177 14.17 -23.97 0.15
C GLU A 177 15.61 -23.42 0.20
#